data_AF-A0A444R1T1-F1
#
_entry.id   AF-A0A444R1T1-F1
#
_cell.length_a   1.000
_cell.length_b   1.000
_cell.length_c   1.000
_cell.angle_alpha   90.00
_cell.angle_beta   90.00
_cell.angle_gamma   90.00
#
_symmetry.space_group_name_H-M   'P 1'
#
loop_
_entity.id
_entity.type
_entity.pdbx_description
1 polymer ?
#
loop_
_entity_poly.entity_id
_entity_poly.type
_entity_poly.pdbx_seq_one_letter_code
_entity_poly.pdbx_strand_id
1 'polypeptide(L)'
;TVAVLSTYQHRSFELADNGIIFTPQSDLVILNYIANYIIQNNAINQDFFSKHVNLRKGATDIGYGLRPTHPLEKAAKNPGSDASEPMSFEDYKAFVAEYTLEKTAEMTGVPKDQLEQLAQLYADPNKKVISYWTMGFNQHTRGVWANNLVYNLHLLTGKISQPGCGPFSLTGQPSACGTAREVGTFAHRLPADMVVTNEKHRDICEKKWNIPSGTIPAKIGLHAVAQDRALKDGKLNVYWTMCTNNMQAGPNINEERMPGWRDPRNFIIVSDP
;
A
#
# COMPACT_ATOMS: atom_id res chain seq x y z
N THR A 1 25.07 -7.54 -3.75
CA THR A 1 23.86 -8.15 -4.30
C THR A 1 22.79 -7.11 -4.47
N VAL A 2 22.51 -6.75 -5.72
CA VAL A 2 21.37 -5.94 -6.15
C VAL A 2 20.33 -6.92 -6.71
N ALA A 3 19.22 -7.10 -5.98
CA ALA A 3 18.09 -7.89 -6.45
C ALA A 3 17.04 -6.95 -7.06
N VAL A 4 16.65 -7.20 -8.33
CA VAL A 4 15.66 -6.40 -9.04
C VAL A 4 14.48 -7.28 -9.38
N LEU A 5 13.33 -7.00 -8.77
CA LEU A 5 12.07 -7.68 -9.06
C LEU A 5 11.21 -6.77 -9.92
N SER A 6 10.66 -7.30 -11.02
CA SER A 6 9.72 -6.57 -11.87
C SER A 6 8.78 -7.52 -12.62
N THR A 7 7.69 -7.01 -13.16
CA THR A 7 6.82 -7.78 -14.07
C THR A 7 7.31 -7.74 -15.53
N TYR A 8 8.31 -6.90 -15.83
CA TYR A 8 8.96 -6.80 -17.13
C TYR A 8 10.40 -6.28 -16.98
N GLN A 9 11.28 -6.58 -17.94
CA GLN A 9 12.66 -6.11 -17.91
C GLN A 9 12.77 -4.61 -18.21
N HIS A 10 13.68 -3.94 -17.49
CA HIS A 10 14.00 -2.51 -17.66
C HIS A 10 15.45 -2.23 -17.22
N ARG A 11 15.93 -0.99 -17.37
CA ARG A 11 17.35 -0.64 -17.16
C ARG A 11 17.94 -1.02 -15.80
N SER A 12 17.15 -1.08 -14.72
CA SER A 12 17.66 -1.55 -13.42
C SER A 12 18.24 -2.98 -13.47
N PHE A 13 17.81 -3.81 -14.43
CA PHE A 13 18.36 -5.15 -14.65
C PHE A 13 19.82 -5.12 -15.14
N GLU A 14 20.29 -4.01 -15.73
CA GLU A 14 21.69 -3.85 -16.15
C GLU A 14 22.66 -3.83 -14.95
N LEU A 15 22.16 -3.56 -13.74
CA LEU A 15 22.92 -3.60 -12.48
C LEU A 15 22.56 -4.81 -11.60
N ALA A 16 21.56 -5.62 -11.99
CA ALA A 16 21.04 -6.66 -11.12
C ALA A 16 21.99 -7.87 -11.03
N ASP A 17 22.39 -8.22 -9.82
CA ASP A 17 23.05 -9.51 -9.53
C ASP A 17 22.01 -10.65 -9.54
N ASN A 18 20.77 -10.37 -9.15
CA ASN A 18 19.63 -11.29 -9.21
C ASN A 18 18.41 -10.57 -9.82
N GLY A 19 18.20 -10.74 -11.13
CA GLY A 19 17.06 -10.16 -11.85
C GLY A 19 15.88 -11.13 -11.91
N ILE A 20 14.77 -10.75 -11.29
CA ILE A 20 13.56 -11.57 -11.13
C ILE A 20 12.42 -10.97 -11.95
N ILE A 21 11.87 -11.76 -12.87
CA ILE A 21 10.61 -11.46 -13.54
C ILE A 21 9.51 -12.33 -12.95
N PHE A 22 8.44 -11.72 -12.45
CA PHE A 22 7.35 -12.42 -11.78
C PHE A 22 5.97 -12.04 -12.33
N THR A 23 5.01 -12.93 -12.12
CA THR A 23 3.61 -12.73 -12.53
C THR A 23 2.97 -11.55 -11.78
N PRO A 24 2.25 -10.62 -12.44
CA PRO A 24 1.61 -9.50 -11.74
C PRO A 24 0.78 -9.93 -10.53
N GLN A 25 0.88 -9.17 -9.42
CA GLN A 25 0.24 -9.43 -8.12
C GLN A 25 0.79 -10.66 -7.34
N SER A 26 1.69 -11.46 -7.91
CA SER A 26 2.26 -12.61 -7.20
C SER A 26 3.41 -12.24 -6.24
N ASP A 27 3.75 -10.95 -6.14
CA ASP A 27 4.72 -10.44 -5.14
C ASP A 27 4.28 -10.72 -3.70
N LEU A 28 2.98 -10.72 -3.42
CA LEU A 28 2.41 -11.14 -2.13
C LEU A 28 2.83 -12.56 -1.77
N VAL A 29 2.92 -13.47 -2.75
CA VAL A 29 3.34 -14.85 -2.56
C VAL A 29 4.83 -14.90 -2.24
N ILE A 30 5.65 -14.15 -2.99
CA ILE A 30 7.10 -14.04 -2.78
C ILE A 30 7.41 -13.51 -1.37
N LEU A 31 6.73 -12.44 -0.93
CA LEU A 31 6.95 -11.86 0.40
C LEU A 31 6.59 -12.85 1.52
N ASN A 32 5.47 -13.56 1.40
CA ASN A 32 5.12 -14.60 2.40
C ASN A 32 6.09 -15.79 2.36
N TYR A 33 6.60 -16.16 1.18
CA TYR A 33 7.64 -17.17 1.06
C TYR A 33 8.92 -16.77 1.77
N ILE A 34 9.38 -15.52 1.62
CA ILE A 34 10.59 -15.06 2.34
C ILE A 34 10.35 -15.09 3.86
N ALA A 35 9.17 -14.70 4.33
CA ALA A 35 8.82 -14.82 5.75
C ALA A 35 8.85 -16.28 6.23
N ASN A 36 8.28 -17.20 5.45
CA ASN A 36 8.33 -18.64 5.72
C ASN A 36 9.79 -19.15 5.76
N TYR A 37 10.61 -18.75 4.78
CA TYR A 37 12.02 -19.11 4.69
C TYR A 37 12.80 -18.65 5.93
N ILE A 38 12.59 -17.41 6.40
CA ILE A 38 13.20 -16.87 7.62
C ILE A 38 12.85 -17.75 8.83
N ILE A 39 11.58 -18.16 8.95
CA ILE A 39 11.13 -19.02 10.06
C ILE A 39 11.74 -20.41 9.97
N GLN A 40 11.68 -21.06 8.81
CA GLN A 40 12.18 -22.42 8.60
C GLN A 40 13.70 -22.53 8.82
N ASN A 41 14.44 -21.45 8.56
CA ASN A 41 15.88 -21.39 8.74
C ASN A 41 16.31 -20.80 10.11
N ASN A 42 15.38 -20.67 11.06
CA ASN A 42 15.64 -20.10 12.40
C ASN A 42 16.33 -18.72 12.36
N ALA A 43 16.02 -17.90 11.36
CA ALA A 43 16.66 -16.63 11.08
C ALA A 43 15.93 -15.41 11.69
N ILE A 44 14.97 -15.65 12.59
CA ILE A 44 14.32 -14.57 13.34
C ILE A 44 15.30 -13.97 14.34
N ASN A 45 15.36 -12.65 14.39
CA ASN A 45 16.01 -11.95 15.49
C ASN A 45 15.10 -11.99 16.73
N GLN A 46 15.27 -13.01 17.57
CA GLN A 46 14.39 -13.29 18.71
C GLN A 46 14.33 -12.14 19.73
N ASP A 47 15.46 -11.48 19.98
CA ASP A 47 15.52 -10.36 20.94
C ASP A 47 14.71 -9.17 20.43
N PHE A 48 14.88 -8.80 19.17
CA PHE A 48 14.12 -7.72 18.55
C PHE A 48 12.63 -8.08 18.45
N PHE A 49 12.33 -9.28 17.95
CA PHE A 49 10.96 -9.73 17.69
C PHE A 49 10.12 -9.74 18.98
N SER A 50 10.63 -10.35 20.06
CA SER A 50 9.90 -10.46 21.33
C SER A 50 9.64 -9.12 22.02
N LYS A 51 10.50 -8.11 21.80
CA LYS A 51 10.38 -6.80 22.45
C LYS A 51 9.61 -5.76 21.65
N HIS A 52 9.59 -5.90 20.32
CA HIS A 52 9.20 -4.78 19.44
C HIS A 52 8.14 -5.15 18.40
N VAL A 53 7.73 -6.41 18.29
CA VAL A 53 6.80 -6.86 17.26
C VAL A 53 5.53 -7.42 17.86
N ASN A 54 4.39 -6.93 17.36
CA ASN A 54 3.09 -7.53 17.56
C ASN A 54 2.60 -8.12 16.24
N LEU A 55 1.89 -9.24 16.30
CA LEU A 55 1.32 -9.89 15.13
C LEU A 55 -0.19 -9.67 15.05
N ARG A 56 -0.69 -9.41 13.84
CA ARG A 56 -2.12 -9.26 13.56
C ARG A 56 -2.48 -9.98 12.27
N LYS A 57 -3.69 -10.53 12.24
CA LYS A 57 -4.31 -11.15 11.07
C LYS A 57 -5.34 -10.19 10.49
N GLY A 58 -5.14 -9.79 9.23
CA GLY A 58 -6.09 -8.91 8.52
C GLY A 58 -7.30 -9.67 7.98
N ALA A 59 -8.44 -8.98 7.88
CA ALA A 59 -9.59 -9.49 7.15
C ALA A 59 -9.21 -9.77 5.68
N THR A 60 -9.73 -10.87 5.14
CA THR A 60 -9.50 -11.26 3.73
C THR A 60 -10.77 -11.09 2.91
N ASP A 61 -10.67 -11.29 1.60
CA ASP A 61 -11.82 -11.14 0.68
C ASP A 61 -12.48 -9.75 0.78
N ILE A 62 -11.64 -8.73 0.63
CA ILE A 62 -11.99 -7.32 0.89
C ILE A 62 -12.50 -6.54 -0.33
N GLY A 63 -12.90 -7.24 -1.39
CA GLY A 63 -13.33 -6.60 -2.63
C GLY A 63 -12.18 -5.88 -3.37
N TYR A 64 -12.53 -4.90 -4.20
CA TYR A 64 -11.58 -4.20 -5.09
C TYR A 64 -11.80 -2.69 -5.14
N GLY A 65 -12.64 -2.13 -4.26
CA GLY A 65 -12.93 -0.69 -4.24
C GLY A 65 -13.73 -0.22 -5.47
N LEU A 66 -14.47 -1.15 -6.09
CA LEU A 66 -15.31 -0.87 -7.24
C LEU A 66 -16.63 -0.22 -6.80
N ARG A 67 -17.53 0.06 -7.74
CA ARG A 67 -18.88 0.49 -7.36
C ARG A 67 -19.57 -0.63 -6.56
N PRO A 68 -20.40 -0.31 -5.55
CA PRO A 68 -21.12 -1.32 -4.77
C PRO A 68 -22.00 -2.27 -5.60
N THR A 69 -22.41 -1.84 -6.80
CA THR A 69 -23.20 -2.65 -7.72
C THR A 69 -22.37 -3.66 -8.52
N HIS A 70 -21.04 -3.52 -8.56
CA HIS A 70 -20.16 -4.36 -9.36
C HIS A 70 -20.12 -5.80 -8.83
N PRO A 71 -20.13 -6.85 -9.70
CA PRO A 71 -20.16 -8.25 -9.27
C PRO A 71 -19.06 -8.63 -8.27
N LEU A 72 -17.81 -8.20 -8.52
CA LEU A 72 -16.69 -8.47 -7.60
C LEU A 72 -16.88 -7.82 -6.22
N GLU A 73 -17.50 -6.66 -6.16
CA GLU A 73 -17.72 -5.96 -4.88
C GLU A 73 -18.87 -6.61 -4.10
N LYS A 74 -19.91 -7.07 -4.81
CA LYS A 74 -21.01 -7.85 -4.22
C LYS A 74 -20.59 -9.24 -3.74
N ALA A 75 -19.63 -9.86 -4.42
CA ALA A 75 -19.14 -11.19 -4.10
C ALA A 75 -18.19 -11.19 -2.89
N ALA A 76 -17.56 -10.06 -2.59
CA ALA A 76 -16.63 -9.93 -1.47
C ALA A 76 -17.34 -10.09 -0.13
N LYS A 77 -16.76 -10.89 0.78
CA LYS A 77 -17.28 -11.05 2.14
C LYS A 77 -17.03 -9.83 3.02
N ASN A 78 -15.93 -9.11 2.83
CA ASN A 78 -15.50 -8.01 3.69
C ASN A 78 -15.13 -6.73 2.90
N PRO A 79 -15.98 -6.25 1.98
CA PRO A 79 -15.64 -5.18 1.04
C PRO A 79 -15.11 -3.92 1.75
N GLY A 80 -13.90 -3.48 1.37
CA GLY A 80 -13.24 -2.30 1.92
C GLY A 80 -12.78 -2.41 3.38
N SER A 81 -12.82 -3.60 3.99
CA SER A 81 -12.42 -3.78 5.38
C SER A 81 -10.92 -3.58 5.59
N ASP A 82 -10.57 -2.79 6.60
CA ASP A 82 -9.22 -2.65 7.17
C ASP A 82 -9.11 -3.34 8.54
N ALA A 83 -10.12 -4.14 8.92
CA ALA A 83 -10.16 -4.81 10.20
C ALA A 83 -9.03 -5.84 10.34
N SER A 84 -8.51 -5.95 11.56
CA SER A 84 -7.55 -6.98 11.91
C SER A 84 -7.70 -7.39 13.37
N GLU A 85 -7.29 -8.61 13.69
CA GLU A 85 -7.29 -9.17 15.04
C GLU A 85 -5.87 -9.55 15.46
N PRO A 86 -5.55 -9.56 16.77
CA PRO A 86 -4.28 -10.10 17.25
C PRO A 86 -4.09 -11.56 16.81
N MET A 87 -2.85 -11.95 16.53
CA MET A 87 -2.49 -13.30 16.07
C MET A 87 -1.29 -13.81 16.89
N SER A 88 -1.25 -15.11 17.20
CA SER A 88 -0.08 -15.70 17.86
C SER A 88 1.07 -15.94 16.87
N PHE A 89 2.29 -16.14 17.37
CA PHE A 89 3.41 -16.50 16.50
C PHE A 89 3.24 -17.87 15.83
N GLU A 90 2.68 -18.86 16.55
CA GLU A 90 2.40 -20.18 15.96
C GLU A 90 1.35 -20.09 14.85
N ASP A 91 0.31 -19.26 15.01
CA ASP A 91 -0.67 -19.01 13.96
C ASP A 91 -0.04 -18.32 12.74
N TYR A 92 0.86 -17.36 12.97
CA TYR A 92 1.60 -16.70 11.89
C TYR A 92 2.49 -17.68 11.13
N LYS A 93 3.22 -18.52 11.86
CA LYS A 93 4.06 -19.58 11.29
C LYS A 93 3.22 -20.55 10.46
N ALA A 94 2.08 -21.00 10.98
CA ALA A 94 1.16 -21.84 10.23
C ALA A 94 0.60 -21.13 8.98
N PHE A 95 0.28 -19.85 9.09
CA PHE A 95 -0.21 -19.04 7.97
C PHE A 95 0.82 -18.93 6.82
N VAL A 96 2.09 -18.62 7.13
CA VAL A 96 3.11 -18.50 6.08
C VAL A 96 3.66 -19.85 5.60
N ALA A 97 3.49 -20.93 6.36
CA ALA A 97 3.97 -22.27 5.99
C ALA A 97 3.40 -22.78 4.66
N GLU A 98 2.22 -22.30 4.27
CA GLU A 98 1.62 -22.64 2.96
C GLU A 98 2.42 -22.09 1.77
N TYR A 99 3.25 -21.06 1.96
CA TYR A 99 4.03 -20.42 0.91
C TYR A 99 5.40 -21.10 0.80
N THR A 100 5.40 -22.34 0.30
CA THR A 100 6.63 -23.12 0.06
C THR A 100 7.39 -22.63 -1.17
N LEU A 101 8.65 -23.06 -1.33
CA LEU A 101 9.44 -22.76 -2.52
C LEU A 101 8.76 -23.26 -3.80
N GLU A 102 8.22 -24.48 -3.77
CA GLU A 102 7.48 -25.11 -4.87
C GLU A 102 6.27 -24.28 -5.27
N LYS A 103 5.37 -24.00 -4.31
CA LYS A 103 4.14 -23.24 -4.57
C LYS A 103 4.46 -21.83 -5.06
N THR A 104 5.49 -21.20 -4.50
CA THR A 104 5.89 -19.85 -4.88
C THR A 104 6.46 -19.82 -6.29
N ALA A 105 7.35 -20.74 -6.65
CA ALA A 105 7.88 -20.84 -8.01
C ALA A 105 6.75 -21.06 -9.03
N GLU A 106 5.79 -21.94 -8.72
CA GLU A 106 4.63 -22.22 -9.58
C GLU A 106 3.74 -20.98 -9.77
N MET A 107 3.31 -20.33 -8.67
CA MET A 107 2.38 -19.20 -8.73
C MET A 107 2.99 -17.94 -9.33
N THR A 108 4.30 -17.77 -9.19
CA THR A 108 4.99 -16.53 -9.59
C THR A 108 5.65 -16.65 -10.95
N GLY A 109 5.97 -17.87 -11.39
CA GLY A 109 6.79 -18.14 -12.57
C GLY A 109 8.29 -17.90 -12.34
N VAL A 110 8.72 -17.60 -11.11
CA VAL A 110 10.12 -17.31 -10.78
C VAL A 110 10.89 -18.60 -10.55
N PRO A 111 12.09 -18.77 -11.15
CA PRO A 111 12.99 -19.87 -10.83
C PRO A 111 13.29 -20.01 -9.33
N LYS A 112 13.32 -21.25 -8.84
CA LYS A 112 13.51 -21.55 -7.41
C LYS A 112 14.81 -20.98 -6.84
N ASP A 113 15.89 -21.08 -7.59
CA ASP A 113 17.21 -20.58 -7.21
C ASP A 113 17.22 -19.05 -7.01
N GLN A 114 16.46 -18.31 -7.83
CA GLN A 114 16.33 -16.86 -7.67
C GLN A 114 15.52 -16.49 -6.42
N LEU A 115 14.47 -17.25 -6.11
CA LEU A 115 13.66 -17.08 -4.90
C LEU A 115 14.49 -17.36 -3.64
N GLU A 116 15.25 -18.45 -3.63
CA GLU A 116 16.13 -18.82 -2.51
C GLU A 116 17.23 -17.77 -2.31
N GLN A 117 17.89 -17.34 -3.38
CA GLN A 117 18.90 -16.28 -3.32
C GLN A 117 18.33 -14.99 -2.70
N LEU A 118 17.11 -14.61 -3.09
CA LEU A 118 16.44 -13.45 -2.52
C LEU A 118 16.14 -13.65 -1.03
N ALA A 119 15.58 -14.79 -0.63
CA ALA A 119 15.23 -15.08 0.76
C ALA A 119 16.46 -15.14 1.67
N GLN A 120 17.58 -15.67 1.18
CA GLN A 120 18.86 -15.71 1.88
C GLN A 120 19.38 -14.33 2.25
N LEU A 121 19.19 -13.30 1.41
CA LEU A 121 19.60 -11.93 1.73
C LEU A 121 18.89 -11.43 3.00
N TYR A 122 17.60 -11.71 3.14
CA TYR A 122 16.84 -11.35 4.33
C TYR A 122 17.21 -12.22 5.53
N ALA A 123 17.39 -13.52 5.35
CA ALA A 123 17.67 -14.45 6.44
C ALA A 123 19.10 -14.32 7.04
N ASP A 124 20.12 -13.94 6.25
CA ASP A 124 21.49 -13.85 6.76
C ASP A 124 21.65 -12.67 7.76
N PRO A 125 21.93 -12.92 9.05
CA PRO A 125 22.06 -11.87 10.06
C PRO A 125 23.25 -10.94 9.82
N ASN A 126 24.25 -11.34 9.02
CA ASN A 126 25.42 -10.55 8.69
C ASN A 126 25.19 -9.60 7.50
N LYS A 127 24.05 -9.72 6.81
CA LYS A 127 23.71 -8.86 5.68
C LYS A 127 22.82 -7.70 6.13
N LYS A 128 23.28 -6.51 5.79
CA LYS A 128 22.44 -5.30 5.81
C LYS A 128 21.56 -5.28 4.56
N VAL A 129 20.26 -5.07 4.73
CA VAL A 129 19.28 -5.12 3.65
C VAL A 129 18.44 -3.86 3.65
N ILE A 130 18.37 -3.19 2.49
CA ILE A 130 17.41 -2.12 2.24
C ILE A 130 16.46 -2.60 1.15
N SER A 131 15.16 -2.49 1.42
CA SER A 131 14.12 -2.80 0.45
C SER A 131 13.55 -1.52 -0.11
N TYR A 132 13.56 -1.37 -1.43
CA TYR A 132 12.97 -0.23 -2.12
C TYR A 132 11.74 -0.67 -2.91
N TRP A 133 10.66 0.10 -2.81
CA TRP A 133 9.48 -0.09 -3.67
C TRP A 133 8.86 1.26 -4.07
N THR A 134 8.13 1.25 -5.18
CA THR A 134 7.39 2.41 -5.71
C THR A 134 5.95 1.99 -6.07
N MET A 135 5.52 2.24 -7.32
CA MET A 135 4.15 2.02 -7.76
C MET A 135 3.81 0.54 -7.98
N GLY A 136 4.80 -0.35 -8.10
CA GLY A 136 4.54 -1.79 -8.15
C GLY A 136 3.77 -2.29 -6.93
N PHE A 137 4.14 -1.82 -5.73
CA PHE A 137 3.38 -2.11 -4.50
C PHE A 137 2.23 -1.13 -4.26
N ASN A 138 2.35 0.12 -4.68
CA ASN A 138 1.39 1.16 -4.27
C ASN A 138 0.18 1.26 -5.21
N GLN A 139 0.35 0.98 -6.51
CA GLN A 139 -0.73 0.88 -7.50
C GLN A 139 -1.16 -0.58 -7.65
N HIS A 140 -1.56 -1.16 -6.53
CA HIS A 140 -1.82 -2.59 -6.39
C HIS A 140 -3.10 -2.77 -5.58
N THR A 141 -3.98 -3.69 -6.00
CA THR A 141 -5.30 -3.88 -5.35
C THR A 141 -5.21 -4.47 -3.94
N ARG A 142 -4.01 -4.92 -3.54
CA ARG A 142 -3.65 -5.28 -2.17
C ARG A 142 -2.38 -4.54 -1.71
N GLY A 143 -2.19 -3.31 -2.18
CA GLY A 143 -0.94 -2.56 -2.00
C GLY A 143 -0.59 -2.25 -0.54
N VAL A 144 -1.60 -1.99 0.30
CA VAL A 144 -1.42 -1.87 1.75
C VAL A 144 -0.83 -3.16 2.33
N TRP A 145 -1.29 -4.33 1.86
CA TRP A 145 -0.75 -5.61 2.31
C TRP A 145 0.66 -5.85 1.81
N ALA A 146 0.99 -5.51 0.55
CA ALA A 146 2.37 -5.61 0.05
C ALA A 146 3.34 -4.77 0.88
N ASN A 147 2.96 -3.54 1.24
CA ASN A 147 3.70 -2.70 2.17
C ASN A 147 3.90 -3.42 3.53
N ASN A 148 2.82 -3.87 4.16
CA ASN A 148 2.91 -4.60 5.44
C ASN A 148 3.82 -5.83 5.35
N LEU A 149 3.72 -6.61 4.29
CA LEU A 149 4.48 -7.85 4.10
C LEU A 149 5.98 -7.58 3.94
N VAL A 150 6.40 -6.52 3.24
CA VAL A 150 7.83 -6.17 3.22
C VAL A 150 8.30 -5.67 4.59
N TYR A 151 7.49 -4.92 5.33
CA TYR A 151 7.80 -4.59 6.73
C TYR A 151 7.96 -5.84 7.59
N ASN A 152 7.11 -6.87 7.42
CA ASN A 152 7.22 -8.13 8.17
C ASN A 152 8.61 -8.75 8.03
N LEU A 153 9.20 -8.76 6.83
CA LEU A 153 10.54 -9.32 6.60
C LEU A 153 11.59 -8.60 7.47
N HIS A 154 11.56 -7.26 7.46
CA HIS A 154 12.49 -6.45 8.23
C HIS A 154 12.24 -6.54 9.74
N LEU A 155 10.98 -6.68 10.17
CA LEU A 155 10.61 -6.82 11.58
C LEU A 155 10.98 -8.20 12.13
N LEU A 156 10.82 -9.27 11.35
CA LEU A 156 11.26 -10.61 11.74
C LEU A 156 12.77 -10.69 11.95
N THR A 157 13.55 -9.96 11.14
CA THR A 157 15.02 -10.01 11.19
C THR A 157 15.65 -8.85 11.97
N GLY A 158 14.85 -7.92 12.51
CA GLY A 158 15.32 -6.70 13.18
C GLY A 158 16.13 -5.75 12.28
N LYS A 159 15.99 -5.87 10.94
CA LYS A 159 16.73 -5.07 9.94
C LYS A 159 16.02 -3.74 9.67
N ILE A 160 15.82 -2.91 10.69
CA ILE A 160 15.10 -1.64 10.58
C ILE A 160 15.74 -0.56 11.46
N SER A 161 15.64 0.70 11.04
CA SER A 161 16.12 1.87 11.79
C SER A 161 17.62 1.84 12.14
N GLN A 162 18.43 1.23 11.27
CA GLN A 162 19.89 1.17 11.40
C GLN A 162 20.54 1.52 10.06
N PRO A 163 21.73 2.14 10.03
CA PRO A 163 22.43 2.45 8.77
C PRO A 163 22.66 1.20 7.91
N GLY A 164 22.07 1.20 6.71
CA GLY A 164 22.11 0.08 5.76
C GLY A 164 20.96 -0.93 5.90
N CYS A 165 20.05 -0.75 6.85
CA CYS A 165 18.94 -1.66 7.12
C CYS A 165 17.61 -0.92 7.12
N GLY A 166 16.68 -1.29 6.25
CA GLY A 166 15.31 -0.85 6.41
C GLY A 166 14.40 -1.02 5.19
N PRO A 167 13.09 -1.09 5.43
CA PRO A 167 12.08 -0.98 4.39
C PRO A 167 11.88 0.50 4.02
N PHE A 168 12.18 0.87 2.77
CA PHE A 168 12.21 2.25 2.28
C PHE A 168 11.23 2.46 1.12
N SER A 169 10.02 2.95 1.43
CA SER A 169 9.04 3.39 0.42
C SER A 169 9.57 4.61 -0.33
N LEU A 170 9.82 4.48 -1.63
CA LEU A 170 10.19 5.60 -2.48
C LEU A 170 8.95 6.42 -2.83
N THR A 171 9.07 7.75 -2.74
CA THR A 171 8.00 8.69 -3.09
C THR A 171 8.26 9.30 -4.46
N GLY A 172 7.24 9.31 -5.33
CA GLY A 172 7.38 9.74 -6.72
C GLY A 172 7.35 11.26 -6.93
N GLN A 173 6.27 11.92 -6.48
CA GLN A 173 6.11 13.37 -6.66
C GLN A 173 7.03 14.17 -5.71
N PRO A 174 7.47 15.38 -6.12
CA PRO A 174 8.45 16.17 -5.36
C PRO A 174 7.99 16.53 -3.94
N SER A 175 6.68 16.68 -3.72
CA SER A 175 6.10 17.02 -2.42
C SER A 175 4.86 16.17 -2.07
N ALA A 176 4.82 14.92 -2.53
CA ALA A 176 3.79 14.00 -2.04
C ALA A 176 3.93 13.76 -0.52
N CYS A 177 5.16 13.78 0.01
CA CYS A 177 5.40 13.80 1.45
C CYS A 177 5.02 15.16 2.06
N GLY A 178 5.82 16.19 1.79
CA GLY A 178 5.75 17.50 2.45
C GLY A 178 4.41 18.23 2.33
N THR A 179 3.73 18.08 1.20
CA THR A 179 2.41 18.70 0.99
C THR A 179 1.30 17.70 1.23
N ALA A 180 1.16 16.68 0.39
CA ALA A 180 -0.05 15.87 0.43
C ALA A 180 -0.20 15.09 1.75
N ARG A 181 0.86 14.39 2.18
CA ARG A 181 0.83 13.50 3.34
C ARG A 181 1.02 14.24 4.66
N GLU A 182 1.96 15.16 4.74
CA GLU A 182 2.27 15.90 5.98
C GLU A 182 1.21 16.95 6.30
N VAL A 183 0.75 17.74 5.31
CA VAL A 183 -0.39 18.67 5.49
C VAL A 183 -1.72 17.93 5.57
N GLY A 184 -1.82 16.74 4.96
CA GLY A 184 -3.02 15.92 5.02
C GLY A 184 -4.10 16.38 4.03
N THR A 185 -3.74 16.67 2.78
CA THR A 185 -4.69 17.07 1.71
C THR A 185 -5.43 15.87 1.12
N PHE A 186 -5.96 15.01 1.99
CA PHE A 186 -6.74 13.82 1.65
C PHE A 186 -8.11 13.89 2.31
N ALA A 187 -9.10 13.23 1.71
CA ALA A 187 -10.50 13.25 2.16
C ALA A 187 -10.74 12.73 3.60
N HIS A 188 -9.78 12.00 4.18
CA HIS A 188 -9.88 11.41 5.52
C HIS A 188 -8.92 12.07 6.53
N ARG A 189 -8.13 13.07 6.11
CA ARG A 189 -6.97 13.55 6.87
C ARG A 189 -7.17 14.93 7.46
N LEU A 190 -6.37 15.15 8.49
CA LEU A 190 -5.93 16.42 9.04
C LEU A 190 -4.38 16.43 9.02
N PRO A 191 -3.72 17.58 9.30
CA PRO A 191 -2.25 17.66 9.30
C PRO A 191 -1.58 16.66 10.26
N ALA A 192 -0.34 16.28 9.98
CA ALA A 192 0.51 15.45 10.84
C ALA A 192 -0.16 14.15 11.33
N ASP A 193 -0.51 13.28 10.37
CA ASP A 193 -1.12 11.95 10.57
C ASP A 193 -2.50 11.93 11.26
N MET A 194 -3.03 13.09 11.61
CA MET A 194 -4.37 13.21 12.14
C MET A 194 -5.43 12.82 11.10
N VAL A 195 -6.60 12.44 11.60
CA VAL A 195 -7.73 11.95 10.80
C VAL A 195 -9.02 12.62 11.24
N VAL A 196 -9.92 12.86 10.30
CA VAL A 196 -11.18 13.56 10.54
C VAL A 196 -12.13 12.78 11.45
N THR A 197 -12.00 11.46 11.51
CA THR A 197 -12.87 10.57 12.29
C THR A 197 -12.56 10.61 13.80
N ASN A 198 -11.39 11.10 14.20
CA ASN A 198 -11.00 11.19 15.61
C ASN A 198 -11.35 12.59 16.17
N GLU A 199 -12.20 12.63 17.18
CA GLU A 199 -12.65 13.87 17.82
C GLU A 199 -11.50 14.71 18.37
N LYS A 200 -10.54 14.10 19.08
CA LYS A 200 -9.37 14.81 19.62
C LYS A 200 -8.54 15.47 18.52
N HIS A 201 -8.44 14.82 17.36
CA HIS A 201 -7.72 15.38 16.21
C HIS A 201 -8.41 16.61 15.64
N ARG A 202 -9.76 16.57 15.52
CA ARG A 202 -10.55 17.73 15.10
C ARG A 202 -10.40 18.87 16.09
N ASP A 203 -10.54 18.60 17.39
CA ASP A 203 -10.40 19.62 18.45
C ASP A 203 -9.04 20.33 18.41
N ILE A 204 -7.95 19.59 18.18
CA ILE A 204 -6.61 20.16 18.05
C ILE A 204 -6.56 21.14 16.87
N CYS A 205 -7.11 20.75 15.72
CA CYS A 205 -7.11 21.58 14.52
C CYS A 205 -8.03 22.80 14.66
N GLU A 206 -9.25 22.62 15.17
CA GLU A 206 -10.22 23.71 15.37
C GLU A 206 -9.67 24.80 16.29
N LYS A 207 -9.03 24.41 17.40
CA LYS A 207 -8.36 25.34 18.31
C LYS A 207 -7.19 26.07 17.63
N LYS A 208 -6.33 25.35 16.90
CA LYS A 208 -5.18 25.95 16.20
C LYS A 208 -5.60 26.90 15.07
N TRP A 209 -6.70 26.59 14.37
CA TRP A 209 -7.23 27.41 13.29
C TRP A 209 -8.18 28.50 13.76
N ASN A 210 -8.47 28.56 15.07
CA ASN A 210 -9.38 29.53 15.66
C ASN A 210 -10.78 29.53 15.00
N ILE A 211 -11.32 28.33 14.78
CA ILE A 211 -12.66 28.11 14.23
C ILE A 211 -13.59 27.50 15.30
N PRO A 212 -14.92 27.67 15.18
CA PRO A 212 -15.87 27.10 16.14
C PRO A 212 -15.73 25.59 16.27
N SER A 213 -15.98 25.07 17.47
CA SER A 213 -15.97 23.63 17.71
C SER A 213 -17.05 22.93 16.88
N GLY A 214 -16.70 21.79 16.27
CA GLY A 214 -17.59 21.02 15.39
C GLY A 214 -17.67 21.53 13.95
N THR A 215 -16.81 22.46 13.56
CA THR A 215 -16.72 22.95 12.17
C THR A 215 -16.14 21.90 11.24
N ILE A 216 -15.17 21.11 11.70
CA ILE A 216 -14.52 20.08 10.87
C ILE A 216 -15.46 18.86 10.76
N PRO A 217 -15.83 18.42 9.55
CA PRO A 217 -16.70 17.25 9.39
C PRO A 217 -16.06 15.98 9.96
N ALA A 218 -16.81 15.22 10.76
CA ALA A 218 -16.35 13.94 11.30
C ALA A 218 -16.35 12.78 10.28
N LYS A 219 -16.97 12.99 9.11
CA LYS A 219 -17.13 11.98 8.06
C LYS A 219 -16.03 12.12 7.00
N ILE A 220 -15.54 10.99 6.51
CA ILE A 220 -14.59 10.94 5.40
C ILE A 220 -15.29 11.44 4.12
N GLY A 221 -14.63 12.33 3.39
CA GLY A 221 -15.10 12.85 2.11
C GLY A 221 -14.85 11.90 0.93
N LEU A 222 -14.98 12.42 -0.29
CA LEU A 222 -14.73 11.66 -1.51
C LEU A 222 -13.23 11.56 -1.81
N HIS A 223 -12.68 10.34 -1.82
CA HIS A 223 -11.33 10.07 -2.33
C HIS A 223 -11.27 10.18 -3.87
N ALA A 224 -10.07 10.22 -4.47
CA ALA A 224 -9.88 10.53 -5.89
C ALA A 224 -10.81 9.78 -6.86
N VAL A 225 -10.86 8.44 -6.80
CA VAL A 225 -11.75 7.63 -7.65
C VAL A 225 -13.24 7.87 -7.33
N ALA A 226 -13.59 8.14 -6.06
CA ALA A 226 -14.96 8.45 -5.68
C ALA A 226 -15.41 9.84 -6.15
N GLN A 227 -14.49 10.80 -6.33
CA GLN A 227 -14.79 12.10 -6.92
C GLN A 227 -15.27 11.95 -8.37
N ASP A 228 -14.60 11.13 -9.18
CA ASP A 228 -15.02 10.85 -10.57
C ASP A 228 -16.42 10.24 -10.63
N ARG A 229 -16.67 9.24 -9.77
CA ARG A 229 -17.97 8.60 -9.67
C ARG A 229 -19.05 9.59 -9.23
N ALA A 230 -18.75 10.46 -8.27
CA ALA A 230 -19.68 11.46 -7.78
C ALA A 230 -19.98 12.57 -8.80
N LEU A 231 -18.99 12.98 -9.60
CA LEU A 231 -19.19 13.88 -10.75
C LEU A 231 -20.18 13.24 -11.74
N LYS A 232 -19.92 12.00 -12.15
CA LYS A 232 -20.81 11.27 -13.07
C LYS A 232 -22.23 11.08 -12.50
N ASP A 233 -22.32 10.81 -11.21
CA ASP A 233 -23.61 10.61 -10.55
C ASP A 233 -24.34 11.95 -10.25
N GLY A 234 -23.73 13.12 -10.52
CA GLY A 234 -24.27 14.46 -10.21
C GLY A 234 -24.39 14.75 -8.71
N LYS A 235 -23.52 14.12 -7.91
CA LYS A 235 -23.42 14.30 -6.45
C LYS A 235 -22.30 15.25 -6.05
N LEU A 236 -21.39 15.55 -6.98
CA LEU A 236 -20.36 16.58 -6.88
C LEU A 236 -20.52 17.48 -8.10
N ASN A 237 -20.91 18.73 -7.91
CA ASN A 237 -21.33 19.61 -9.02
C ASN A 237 -20.45 20.85 -9.17
N VAL A 238 -19.58 21.14 -8.20
CA VAL A 238 -18.56 22.18 -8.32
C VAL A 238 -17.23 21.53 -7.96
N TYR A 239 -16.31 21.49 -8.92
CA TYR A 239 -15.05 20.78 -8.76
C TYR A 239 -13.88 21.63 -9.23
N TRP A 240 -12.94 21.89 -8.33
CA TRP A 240 -11.72 22.61 -8.63
C TRP A 240 -10.53 21.67 -8.54
N THR A 241 -9.78 21.57 -9.64
CA THR A 241 -8.51 20.84 -9.71
C THR A 241 -7.35 21.80 -9.92
N MET A 242 -6.22 21.53 -9.26
CA MET A 242 -5.02 22.37 -9.33
C MET A 242 -3.77 21.50 -9.39
N CYS A 243 -2.77 21.93 -10.17
CA CYS A 243 -1.45 21.29 -10.24
C CYS A 243 -1.49 19.78 -10.56
N THR A 244 -2.46 19.36 -11.38
CA THR A 244 -2.61 17.98 -11.83
C THR A 244 -3.37 17.92 -13.14
N ASN A 245 -2.95 17.02 -14.03
CA ASN A 245 -3.71 16.66 -15.21
C ASN A 245 -4.49 15.36 -14.94
N ASN A 246 -5.47 15.44 -14.05
CA ASN A 246 -6.19 14.25 -13.62
C ASN A 246 -6.91 13.61 -14.82
N MET A 247 -7.55 14.37 -15.72
CA MET A 247 -8.21 13.79 -16.91
C MET A 247 -7.35 12.76 -17.65
N GLN A 248 -6.04 13.00 -17.79
CA GLN A 248 -5.10 12.06 -18.38
C GLN A 248 -4.59 10.99 -17.39
N ALA A 249 -4.38 11.33 -16.12
CA ALA A 249 -3.66 10.49 -15.17
C ALA A 249 -4.49 9.42 -14.46
N GLY A 250 -5.81 9.60 -14.31
CA GLY A 250 -6.61 8.64 -13.54
C GLY A 250 -7.12 7.45 -14.34
N PRO A 251 -7.54 6.39 -13.63
CA PRO A 251 -8.04 5.18 -14.26
C PRO A 251 -9.44 5.40 -14.82
N ASN A 252 -9.81 4.53 -15.77
CA ASN A 252 -11.17 4.42 -16.31
C ASN A 252 -11.77 5.77 -16.79
N ILE A 253 -10.99 6.48 -17.60
CA ILE A 253 -11.35 7.81 -18.12
C ILE A 253 -12.70 7.77 -18.84
N ASN A 254 -12.90 6.76 -19.69
CA ASN A 254 -14.04 6.70 -20.60
C ASN A 254 -15.36 6.38 -19.89
N GLU A 255 -15.35 5.56 -18.84
CA GLU A 255 -16.60 5.18 -18.17
C GLU A 255 -16.97 6.12 -17.03
N GLU A 256 -16.01 6.63 -16.26
CA GLU A 256 -16.29 7.40 -15.04
C GLU A 256 -15.97 8.88 -15.19
N ARG A 257 -14.70 9.20 -15.45
CA ARG A 257 -14.19 10.56 -15.32
C ARG A 257 -14.68 11.50 -16.41
N MET A 258 -14.50 11.14 -17.67
CA MET A 258 -14.87 11.98 -18.81
C MET A 258 -16.38 12.25 -18.86
N PRO A 259 -17.27 11.24 -18.67
CA PRO A 259 -18.70 11.49 -18.55
C PRO A 259 -19.06 12.44 -17.41
N GLY A 260 -18.46 12.28 -16.22
CA GLY A 260 -18.71 13.17 -15.09
C GLY A 260 -18.22 14.60 -15.32
N TRP A 261 -17.04 14.78 -15.90
CA TRP A 261 -16.51 16.11 -16.22
C TRP A 261 -17.33 16.85 -17.28
N ARG A 262 -17.93 16.12 -18.22
CA ARG A 262 -18.74 16.68 -19.31
C ARG A 262 -20.23 16.78 -18.98
N ASP A 263 -20.64 16.36 -17.79
CA ASP A 263 -22.02 16.43 -17.38
C ASP A 263 -22.46 17.90 -17.20
N PRO A 264 -23.55 18.34 -17.85
CA PRO A 264 -23.99 19.74 -17.79
C PRO A 264 -24.43 20.20 -16.39
N ARG A 265 -24.63 19.27 -15.45
CA ARG A 265 -24.91 19.59 -14.04
C ARG A 265 -23.67 20.12 -13.31
N ASN A 266 -22.48 19.90 -13.86
CA ASN A 266 -21.21 20.12 -13.17
C ASN A 266 -20.49 21.35 -13.71
N PHE A 267 -19.92 22.14 -12.79
CA PHE A 267 -19.02 23.25 -13.06
C PHE A 267 -17.60 22.87 -12.66
N ILE A 268 -16.71 22.76 -13.66
CA ILE A 268 -15.34 22.30 -13.48
C ILE A 268 -14.38 23.49 -13.65
N ILE A 269 -13.54 23.71 -12.64
CA ILE A 269 -12.48 24.71 -12.62
C ILE A 269 -11.15 23.99 -12.70
N VAL A 270 -10.30 24.37 -13.64
CA VAL A 270 -8.95 23.82 -13.79
C VAL A 270 -7.95 24.96 -13.66
N SER A 271 -7.04 24.82 -12.69
CA SER A 271 -5.85 25.66 -12.59
C SER A 271 -4.65 24.85 -13.06
N ASP A 272 -4.22 25.13 -14.28
CA ASP A 272 -3.02 24.60 -14.93
C ASP A 272 -2.09 25.78 -15.24
N PRO A 273 -0.77 25.67 -14.98
CA PRO A 273 0.20 26.72 -15.33
C PRO A 273 0.37 26.91 -16.84
#